data_AF-A0A6P7HKH4-F1
#
_entry.id   AF-A0A6P7HKH4-F1
#
_cell.length_a   1.000
_cell.length_b   1.000
_cell.length_c   1.000
_cell.angle_alpha   90.00
_cell.angle_beta   90.00
_cell.angle_gamma   90.00
#
_symmetry.space_group_name_H-M   'P 1'
#
loop_
_entity.id
_entity.type
_entity.pdbx_description
1 polymer ?
#
loop_
_entity_poly.entity_id
_entity_poly.type
_entity_poly.pdbx_seq_one_letter_code
_entity_poly.pdbx_strand_id
1 'polypeptide(L)'
;MNFIDSLTLLFLTLSAVKNAHIPKETERGPHDVIPLMEVYNKSLCQPRELLVEILQEYPDEVEHIFIPSCVVLRRCAGCCNDEMLQCTPTSSYNITMEIKRIKPSRQQNDIFMSFTEHSACECQRKNRKNRKKNCTFNGRHRKLNVPVEESDYTLIFILQENISHSRHHENMKI
;
A
#
# COMPACT_ATOMS: atom_id res chain seq x y z
N MET A 1 51.82 19.96 0.04
CA MET A 1 50.35 19.80 0.01
C MET A 1 49.85 20.33 1.34
N ASN A 2 49.10 21.42 1.30
CA ASN A 2 49.13 22.43 2.36
C ASN A 2 48.21 22.06 3.52
N PHE A 3 48.61 22.40 4.75
CA PHE A 3 47.82 22.19 5.98
C PHE A 3 46.40 22.79 5.87
N ILE A 4 46.26 23.84 5.06
CA ILE A 4 44.99 24.51 4.75
C ILE A 4 44.06 23.60 3.93
N ASP A 5 44.59 22.79 3.00
CA ASP A 5 43.80 21.87 2.18
C ASP A 5 43.21 20.72 3.02
N SER A 6 43.94 20.30 4.06
CA SER A 6 43.45 19.30 5.01
C SER A 6 42.34 19.86 5.90
N LEU A 7 42.45 21.14 6.28
CA LEU A 7 41.43 21.82 7.08
C LEU A 7 40.15 22.06 6.27
N THR A 8 40.26 22.47 5.00
CA THR A 8 39.11 22.70 4.12
C THR A 8 38.37 21.41 3.79
N LEU A 9 39.07 20.30 3.57
CA LEU A 9 38.48 18.96 3.44
C LEU A 9 37.73 18.55 4.72
N LEU A 10 38.28 18.83 5.90
CA LEU A 10 37.60 18.57 7.17
C LEU A 10 36.31 19.41 7.31
N PHE A 11 36.36 20.71 7.01
CA PHE A 11 35.16 21.56 7.06
C PHE A 11 34.08 21.17 6.02
N LEU A 12 34.48 20.72 4.83
CA LEU A 12 33.54 20.26 3.79
C LEU A 12 32.88 18.93 4.17
N THR A 13 33.61 18.01 4.81
CA THR A 13 33.03 16.76 5.31
C THR A 13 32.08 16.99 6.49
N LEU A 14 32.37 17.94 7.40
CA LEU A 14 31.46 18.30 8.49
C LEU A 14 30.15 18.96 7.99
N SER A 15 30.18 19.74 6.91
CA SER A 15 28.96 20.34 6.35
C SER A 15 28.10 19.36 5.54
N ALA A 16 28.69 18.25 5.06
CA ALA A 16 27.96 17.14 4.46
C ALA A 16 27.23 16.26 5.49
N VAL A 17 27.59 16.34 6.79
CA VAL A 17 26.78 15.78 7.90
C VAL A 17 25.61 16.72 8.18
N LYS A 18 24.76 16.91 7.16
CA LYS A 18 23.48 17.58 7.29
C LYS A 18 22.57 16.61 8.04
N ASN A 19 22.30 16.93 9.31
CA ASN A 19 21.44 16.19 10.23
C ASN A 19 20.27 15.51 9.53
N ALA A 20 20.38 14.20 9.31
CA ALA A 20 19.20 13.35 9.17
C ALA A 20 18.50 13.37 10.53
N HIS A 21 17.52 14.25 10.70
CA HIS A 21 16.55 14.12 11.78
C HIS A 21 15.77 12.84 11.54
N ILE A 22 16.30 11.72 12.01
CA ILE A 22 15.52 10.51 12.25
C ILE A 22 14.58 10.91 13.39
N PRO A 23 13.25 10.95 13.18
CA PRO A 23 12.33 11.16 14.28
C PRO A 23 12.60 10.04 15.27
N LYS A 24 13.05 10.37 16.49
CA LYS A 24 12.96 9.42 17.59
C LYS A 24 11.48 9.11 17.72
N GLU A 25 11.06 7.91 17.35
CA GLU A 25 9.82 7.35 17.86
C GLU A 25 10.00 7.21 19.36
N THR A 26 9.70 8.28 20.10
CA THR A 26 9.35 8.16 21.51
C THR A 26 8.10 7.28 21.52
N GLU A 27 8.30 6.02 21.90
CA GLU A 27 7.21 5.08 22.19
C GLU A 27 6.24 5.79 23.13
N ARG A 28 5.03 6.04 22.64
CA ARG A 28 4.00 6.75 23.40
C ARG A 28 3.50 5.83 24.50
N GLY A 29 3.43 6.33 25.72
CA GLY A 29 2.85 5.61 26.83
C GLY A 29 1.34 5.41 26.64
N PRO A 30 0.74 4.44 27.36
CA PRO A 30 -0.70 4.12 27.26
C PRO A 30 -1.65 5.26 27.66
N HIS A 31 -1.13 6.38 28.19
CA HIS A 31 -1.90 7.55 28.62
C HIS A 31 -1.60 8.82 27.81
N ASP A 32 -0.75 8.72 26.78
CA ASP A 32 -0.37 9.88 25.99
C ASP A 32 -1.53 10.29 25.07
N VAL A 33 -2.03 11.52 25.27
CA VAL A 33 -3.07 12.09 24.42
C VAL A 33 -2.44 12.67 23.17
N ILE A 34 -2.87 12.20 22.00
CA ILE A 34 -2.48 12.78 20.72
C ILE A 34 -3.10 14.17 20.59
N PRO A 35 -2.31 15.25 20.42
CA PRO A 35 -2.85 16.60 20.29
C PRO A 35 -3.85 16.72 19.13
N LEU A 36 -4.90 17.52 19.31
CA LEU A 36 -5.95 17.71 18.29
C LEU A 36 -5.38 18.06 16.92
N MET A 37 -4.40 18.95 16.86
CA MET A 37 -3.77 19.37 15.60
C MET A 37 -3.01 18.23 14.92
N GLU A 38 -2.42 17.30 15.69
CA GLU A 38 -1.78 16.12 15.12
C GLU A 38 -2.84 15.19 14.52
N VAL A 39 -3.94 14.93 15.24
CA VAL A 39 -5.06 14.12 14.74
C VAL A 39 -5.59 14.73 13.44
N TYR A 40 -5.88 16.03 13.45
CA TYR A 40 -6.40 16.77 12.30
C TYR A 40 -5.47 16.67 11.09
N ASN A 41 -4.17 16.98 11.26
CA ASN A 41 -3.20 16.94 10.18
C ASN A 41 -3.02 15.52 9.63
N LYS A 42 -3.01 14.52 10.53
CA LYS A 42 -2.92 13.11 10.14
C LYS A 42 -4.19 12.59 9.48
N SER A 43 -5.35 13.22 9.67
CA SER A 43 -6.61 12.78 9.07
C SER A 43 -6.99 13.51 7.78
N LEU A 44 -6.25 14.54 7.35
CA LEU A 44 -6.55 15.32 6.13
C LEU A 44 -6.67 14.45 4.87
N CYS A 45 -7.57 14.84 3.97
CA CYS A 45 -7.72 14.23 2.64
C CYS A 45 -6.42 14.38 1.82
N GLN A 46 -5.73 13.27 1.57
CA GLN A 46 -4.50 13.22 0.77
C GLN A 46 -4.27 11.81 0.19
N PRO A 47 -3.36 11.64 -0.78
CA PRO A 47 -2.93 10.32 -1.22
C PRO A 47 -2.24 9.56 -0.08
N ARG A 48 -2.69 8.33 0.20
CA ARG A 48 -2.16 7.44 1.24
C ARG A 48 -1.96 6.04 0.68
N GLU A 49 -0.97 5.34 1.20
CA GLU A 49 -0.77 3.93 0.92
C GLU A 49 -1.88 3.11 1.57
N LEU A 50 -2.58 2.32 0.77
CA LEU A 50 -3.61 1.39 1.21
C LEU A 50 -3.33 0.01 0.61
N LEU A 51 -3.62 -1.04 1.37
CA LEU A 51 -3.66 -2.39 0.84
C LEU A 51 -4.97 -2.57 0.07
N VAL A 52 -4.85 -2.89 -1.21
CA VAL A 52 -5.99 -3.13 -2.11
C VAL A 52 -5.92 -4.56 -2.61
N GLU A 53 -7.02 -5.30 -2.47
CA GLU A 53 -7.13 -6.67 -3.00
C GLU A 53 -7.15 -6.66 -4.53
N ILE A 54 -6.37 -7.53 -5.17
CA ILE A 54 -6.27 -7.56 -6.64
C ILE A 54 -7.62 -7.93 -7.27
N LEU A 55 -8.38 -8.85 -6.67
CA LEU A 55 -9.70 -9.26 -7.14
C LEU A 55 -10.75 -8.15 -7.08
N GLN A 56 -10.56 -7.13 -6.24
CA GLN A 56 -11.45 -5.98 -6.20
C GLN A 56 -11.23 -5.06 -7.41
N GLU A 57 -10.00 -4.93 -7.87
CA GLU A 57 -9.64 -4.13 -9.05
C GLU A 57 -9.92 -4.91 -10.36
N TYR A 58 -9.78 -6.23 -10.32
CA TYR A 58 -9.96 -7.16 -11.44
C TYR A 58 -11.01 -8.23 -11.13
N PRO A 59 -12.31 -7.87 -11.06
CA PRO A 59 -13.37 -8.80 -10.69
C PRO A 59 -13.60 -9.91 -11.73
N ASP A 60 -13.11 -9.76 -12.95
CA ASP A 60 -13.26 -10.76 -14.02
C ASP A 60 -12.27 -11.94 -13.89
N GLU A 61 -11.27 -11.84 -13.01
CA GLU A 61 -10.18 -12.81 -12.86
C GLU A 61 -10.44 -13.85 -11.73
N VAL A 62 -11.69 -14.26 -11.54
CA VAL A 62 -12.12 -15.11 -10.39
C VAL A 62 -11.53 -16.53 -10.36
N GLU A 63 -11.01 -17.04 -11.47
CA GLU A 63 -10.47 -18.40 -11.57
C GLU A 63 -8.99 -18.50 -11.15
N HIS A 64 -8.38 -17.40 -10.70
CA HIS A 64 -6.95 -17.28 -10.48
C HIS A 64 -6.62 -16.92 -9.03
N ILE A 65 -5.52 -17.50 -8.54
CA ILE A 65 -4.90 -17.08 -7.29
C ILE A 65 -3.75 -16.15 -7.63
N PHE A 66 -3.69 -14.99 -6.98
CA PHE A 66 -2.63 -14.00 -7.15
C PHE A 66 -1.68 -14.01 -5.95
N ILE A 67 -0.38 -13.95 -6.22
CA ILE A 67 0.67 -13.76 -5.20
C ILE A 67 1.46 -12.50 -5.55
N PRO A 68 1.42 -11.46 -4.69
CA PRO A 68 0.58 -11.34 -3.49
C PRO A 68 -0.91 -11.23 -3.84
N SER A 69 -1.81 -11.47 -2.87
CA SER A 69 -3.26 -11.32 -3.06
C SER A 69 -3.74 -9.86 -2.96
N CYS A 70 -2.93 -9.00 -2.36
CA CYS A 70 -3.13 -7.56 -2.24
C CYS A 70 -1.85 -6.80 -2.57
N VAL A 71 -2.01 -5.56 -3.02
CA VAL A 71 -0.91 -4.66 -3.38
C VAL A 71 -1.06 -3.34 -2.62
N VAL A 72 0.06 -2.67 -2.35
CA VAL A 72 0.07 -1.33 -1.76
C VAL A 72 -0.11 -0.31 -2.88
N LEU A 73 -1.17 0.50 -2.81
CA LEU A 73 -1.45 1.56 -3.78
C LEU A 73 -1.66 2.90 -3.09
N ARG A 74 -1.21 3.98 -3.71
CA ARG A 74 -1.58 5.34 -3.28
C ARG A 74 -3.00 5.65 -3.72
N ARG A 75 -3.92 5.78 -2.76
CA ARG A 75 -5.33 6.13 -2.97
C ARG A 75 -5.72 7.31 -2.10
N CYS A 76 -6.77 8.02 -2.50
CA CYS A 76 -7.26 9.16 -1.73
C CYS A 76 -7.95 8.65 -0.47
N ALA A 77 -7.46 9.09 0.68
CA ALA A 77 -8.02 8.74 1.97
C ALA A 77 -7.82 9.88 2.99
N GLY A 78 -8.69 9.89 3.99
CA GLY A 78 -8.79 10.97 4.97
C GLY A 78 -10.21 11.52 5.06
N CYS A 79 -10.40 12.50 5.92
CA CYS A 79 -11.67 13.19 6.12
C CYS A 79 -11.63 14.61 5.54
N CYS A 80 -12.83 15.12 5.26
CA CYS A 80 -13.08 16.52 4.95
C CYS A 80 -13.82 17.15 6.14
N ASN A 81 -13.74 18.47 6.28
CA ASN A 81 -14.35 19.20 7.40
C ASN A 81 -15.89 19.25 7.36
N ASP A 82 -16.48 18.91 6.22
CA ASP A 82 -17.92 18.95 5.99
C ASP A 82 -18.38 17.61 5.41
N GLU A 83 -19.44 17.03 5.99
CA GLU A 83 -20.04 15.78 5.54
C GLU A 83 -20.64 15.86 4.13
N MET A 84 -20.91 17.07 3.61
CA MET A 84 -21.32 17.31 2.24
C MET A 84 -20.16 17.20 1.25
N LEU A 85 -18.91 17.17 1.73
CA LEU A 85 -17.71 16.96 0.93
C LEU A 85 -17.30 15.49 0.94
N GLN A 86 -16.59 15.08 -0.11
CA GLN A 86 -15.97 13.77 -0.26
C GLN A 86 -14.53 13.95 -0.74
N CYS A 87 -13.61 13.19 -0.16
CA CYS A 87 -12.23 13.14 -0.61
C CYS A 87 -12.17 12.37 -1.95
N THR A 88 -11.85 13.07 -3.04
CA THR A 88 -11.81 12.50 -4.39
C THR A 88 -10.47 12.79 -5.07
N PRO A 89 -10.02 11.93 -6.00
CA PRO A 89 -8.81 12.20 -6.77
C PRO A 89 -9.02 13.37 -7.73
N THR A 90 -8.02 14.24 -7.83
CA THR A 90 -7.93 15.30 -8.84
C THR A 90 -6.96 14.94 -9.96
N SER A 91 -6.02 14.04 -9.69
CA SER A 91 -5.09 13.49 -10.69
C SER A 91 -4.71 12.05 -10.33
N SER A 92 -4.48 11.24 -11.35
CA SER A 92 -4.17 9.82 -11.23
C SER A 92 -3.21 9.37 -12.34
N TYR A 93 -2.47 8.32 -12.07
CA TYR A 93 -1.59 7.65 -13.03
C TYR A 93 -1.67 6.14 -12.82
N ASN A 94 -1.24 5.39 -13.83
CA ASN A 94 -1.16 3.94 -13.72
C ASN A 94 0.27 3.51 -13.42
N ILE A 95 0.41 2.47 -12.58
CA ILE A 95 1.66 1.77 -12.33
C ILE A 95 1.50 0.32 -12.76
N THR A 96 2.59 -0.30 -13.19
CA THR A 96 2.59 -1.71 -13.56
C THR A 96 3.36 -2.49 -12.52
N MET A 97 2.76 -3.54 -11.99
CA MET A 97 3.38 -4.44 -11.03
C MET A 97 3.49 -5.85 -11.61
N GLU A 98 4.54 -6.55 -11.23
CA GLU A 98 4.69 -7.98 -11.49
C GLU A 98 3.96 -8.78 -10.42
N ILE A 99 3.03 -9.63 -10.85
CA ILE A 99 2.17 -10.44 -9.99
C ILE A 99 2.26 -11.88 -10.46
N LYS A 100 2.45 -12.81 -9.52
CA LYS A 100 2.39 -14.24 -9.85
C LYS A 100 0.93 -14.68 -9.93
N ARG A 101 0.52 -15.20 -11.08
CA ARG A 101 -0.82 -15.74 -11.35
C ARG A 101 -0.76 -17.26 -11.39
N ILE A 102 -1.58 -17.90 -10.56
CA ILE A 102 -1.65 -19.35 -10.43
C ILE A 102 -3.03 -19.80 -10.88
N LYS A 103 -3.05 -20.74 -11.83
CA LYS A 103 -4.23 -21.52 -12.20
C LYS A 103 -4.26 -22.83 -11.40
N PRO A 104 -5.42 -23.26 -10.89
CA PRO A 104 -5.56 -24.56 -10.20
C PRO A 104 -5.04 -25.76 -11.02
N SER A 105 -5.09 -25.67 -12.36
CA SER A 105 -4.51 -26.66 -13.28
C SER A 105 -2.97 -26.68 -13.35
N ARG A 106 -2.28 -26.11 -12.34
CA ARG A 106 -0.82 -26.07 -12.14
C ARG A 106 -0.02 -25.21 -13.13
N GLN A 107 -0.65 -24.27 -13.81
CA GLN A 107 0.09 -23.25 -14.57
C GLN A 107 0.35 -22.04 -13.68
N GLN A 108 1.63 -21.70 -13.50
CA GLN A 108 2.08 -20.50 -12.80
C GLN A 108 2.82 -19.62 -13.78
N ASN A 109 2.40 -18.37 -13.92
CA ASN A 109 3.05 -17.39 -14.76
C ASN A 109 3.21 -16.08 -14.00
N ASP A 110 4.35 -15.42 -14.18
CA ASP A 110 4.53 -14.04 -13.76
C ASP A 110 3.89 -13.14 -14.83
N ILE A 111 2.99 -12.27 -14.39
CA ILE A 111 2.23 -11.38 -15.26
C ILE A 111 2.40 -9.94 -14.83
N PHE A 112 2.24 -9.03 -15.79
CA PHE A 112 2.23 -7.59 -15.51
C PHE A 112 0.79 -7.11 -15.41
N MET A 113 0.44 -6.54 -14.26
CA MET A 113 -0.88 -5.95 -14.02
C MET A 113 -0.74 -4.46 -13.78
N SER A 114 -1.70 -3.68 -14.31
CA SER A 114 -1.69 -2.23 -14.19
C SER A 114 -2.64 -1.77 -13.09
N PHE A 115 -2.24 -0.86 -12.21
CA PHE A 115 -3.08 -0.36 -11.13
C PHE A 115 -3.12 1.15 -11.16
N THR A 116 -4.28 1.75 -10.89
CA THR A 116 -4.40 3.19 -10.79
C THR A 116 -3.99 3.68 -9.41
N GLU A 117 -3.07 4.64 -9.36
CA GLU A 117 -2.71 5.42 -8.18
C GLU A 117 -3.18 6.87 -8.31
N HIS A 118 -3.45 7.49 -7.16
CA HIS A 118 -3.84 8.89 -7.08
C HIS A 118 -2.62 9.74 -6.71
N SER A 119 -2.27 10.71 -7.55
CA SER A 119 -1.16 11.65 -7.29
C SER A 119 -1.61 12.87 -6.49
N ALA A 120 -2.88 13.25 -6.58
CA ALA A 120 -3.45 14.40 -5.88
C ALA A 120 -4.92 14.14 -5.49
N CYS A 121 -5.34 14.69 -4.36
CA CYS A 121 -6.68 14.53 -3.79
C CYS A 121 -7.21 15.88 -3.29
N GLU A 122 -8.52 16.07 -3.37
CA GLU A 122 -9.19 17.26 -2.86
C GLU A 122 -10.58 16.94 -2.29
N CYS A 123 -11.05 17.77 -1.38
CA CYS A 123 -12.41 17.68 -0.85
C CYS A 123 -13.40 18.36 -1.80
N GLN A 124 -14.17 17.55 -2.53
CA GLN A 124 -15.16 18.04 -3.49
C GLN A 124 -16.59 17.81 -2.99
N ARG A 125 -17.53 18.67 -3.38
CA ARG A 125 -18.96 18.49 -3.03
C ARG A 125 -19.49 17.19 -3.61
N LYS A 126 -20.17 16.41 -2.77
CA LYS A 126 -20.87 15.19 -3.20
C LYS A 126 -21.89 15.56 -4.28
N ASN A 127 -21.72 15.00 -5.47
CA ASN A 127 -22.72 15.15 -6.53
C ASN A 127 -24.02 14.50 -6.05
N ARG A 128 -25.11 15.28 -5.93
CA ARG A 128 -26.45 14.80 -5.53
C ARG A 128 -27.07 13.81 -6.54
N LYS A 129 -26.43 13.56 -7.69
CA LYS A 129 -26.92 12.64 -8.71
C LYS A 129 -26.59 11.19 -8.30
N ASN A 130 -27.64 10.50 -7.86
CA ASN A 130 -27.76 9.07 -7.53
C ASN A 130 -27.35 8.59 -6.12
N ARG A 131 -28.02 9.12 -5.08
CA ARG A 131 -28.39 8.31 -3.89
C ARG A 131 -29.59 7.40 -4.21
N LYS A 132 -29.43 6.51 -5.19
CA LYS A 132 -30.19 5.25 -5.30
C LYS A 132 -29.23 4.09 -5.50
N LYS A 133 -28.26 3.96 -4.60
CA LYS A 133 -27.92 2.62 -4.12
C LYS A 133 -28.62 2.52 -2.77
N ASN A 134 -29.79 1.90 -2.77
CA ASN A 134 -30.36 1.39 -1.52
C ASN A 134 -29.34 0.39 -0.99
N CYS A 135 -28.45 0.83 -0.11
CA CYS A 135 -27.84 -0.08 0.84
C CYS A 135 -28.94 -0.44 1.84
N THR A 136 -29.89 -1.28 1.41
CA THR A 136 -30.49 -2.19 2.36
C THR A 136 -29.34 -3.05 2.86
N PHE A 137 -28.92 -2.86 4.10
CA PHE A 137 -28.12 -3.86 4.79
C PHE A 137 -29.03 -5.05 5.08
N ASN A 138 -29.45 -5.74 4.00
CA ASN A 138 -29.91 -7.10 4.12
C ASN A 138 -28.64 -7.90 4.31
N GLY A 139 -28.37 -8.26 5.56
CA GLY A 139 -27.33 -9.21 5.94
C GLY A 139 -27.51 -10.52 5.18
N ARG A 140 -26.98 -10.56 3.98
CA ARG A 140 -26.53 -11.77 3.31
C ARG A 140 -25.05 -11.59 3.15
N HIS A 141 -24.31 -12.02 4.16
CA HIS A 141 -23.03 -12.64 3.90
C HIS A 141 -23.27 -13.70 2.83
N ARG A 142 -23.08 -13.36 1.55
CA ARG A 142 -22.62 -14.36 0.62
C ARG A 142 -21.22 -14.66 1.11
N LYS A 143 -21.10 -15.70 1.94
CA LYS A 143 -19.91 -16.52 1.89
C LYS A 143 -19.77 -16.86 0.41
N LEU A 144 -18.84 -16.20 -0.27
CA LEU A 144 -18.29 -16.81 -1.46
C LEU A 144 -17.56 -18.02 -0.88
N ASN A 145 -18.25 -19.15 -0.81
CA ASN A 145 -17.60 -20.43 -0.65
C ASN A 145 -16.85 -20.63 -1.96
N VAL A 146 -15.69 -19.97 -2.08
CA VAL A 146 -14.61 -20.52 -2.88
C VAL A 146 -14.28 -21.82 -2.15
N PRO A 147 -14.48 -23.00 -2.77
CA PRO A 147 -13.93 -24.21 -2.21
C PRO A 147 -12.42 -24.01 -2.28
N VAL A 148 -11.81 -23.57 -1.19
CA VAL A 148 -10.36 -23.63 -1.05
C VAL A 148 -10.10 -25.09 -0.72
N GLU A 149 -9.84 -25.90 -1.75
CA GLU A 149 -9.46 -27.29 -1.59
C GLU A 149 -8.20 -27.36 -0.70
N GLU A 150 -8.16 -28.32 0.22
CA GLU A 150 -7.10 -28.50 1.22
C GLU A 150 -5.68 -28.62 0.58
N SER A 151 -5.62 -28.97 -0.70
CA SER A 151 -4.38 -29.03 -1.50
C SER A 151 -3.76 -27.66 -1.80
N ASP A 152 -4.55 -26.59 -1.86
CA ASP A 152 -4.07 -25.26 -2.28
C ASP A 152 -3.30 -24.56 -1.15
N TYR A 153 -3.65 -24.81 0.11
CA TYR A 153 -2.85 -24.34 1.25
C TYR A 153 -1.46 -24.94 1.23
N THR A 154 -1.33 -26.23 0.95
CA THR A 154 -0.02 -26.90 0.88
C THR A 154 0.84 -26.29 -0.24
N LEU A 155 0.24 -25.91 -1.38
CA LEU A 155 0.95 -25.24 -2.46
C LEU A 155 1.34 -23.79 -2.11
N ILE A 156 0.48 -23.05 -1.39
CA ILE A 156 0.81 -21.72 -0.84
C ILE A 156 1.95 -21.81 0.17
N PHE A 157 1.90 -22.78 1.10
CA PHE A 157 2.97 -23.04 2.08
C PHE A 157 4.29 -23.41 1.39
N ILE A 158 4.27 -24.31 0.41
CA ILE A 158 5.46 -24.70 -0.37
C ILE A 158 6.02 -23.51 -1.16
N LEU A 159 5.18 -22.62 -1.71
CA LEU A 159 5.64 -21.42 -2.40
C LEU A 159 6.21 -20.37 -1.43
N GLN A 160 5.63 -20.20 -0.24
CA GLN A 160 6.18 -19.33 0.80
C GLN A 160 7.55 -19.83 1.31
N GLU A 161 7.71 -21.15 1.49
CA GLU A 161 9.01 -21.75 1.87
C GLU A 161 10.09 -21.57 0.80
N ASN A 162 9.74 -21.67 -0.49
CA ASN A 162 10.67 -21.44 -1.59
C ASN A 162 11.10 -19.96 -1.72
N ILE A 163 10.21 -19.00 -1.39
CA ILE A 163 10.56 -17.56 -1.35
C ILE A 163 11.51 -17.25 -0.18
N SER A 164 11.38 -17.92 0.98
CA SER A 164 12.36 -17.82 2.06
C SER A 164 13.72 -18.45 1.71
N HIS A 165 13.73 -19.56 0.97
CA HIS A 165 14.97 -20.23 0.58
C HIS A 165 15.77 -19.44 -0.47
N SER A 166 15.09 -18.76 -1.41
CA SER A 166 15.75 -17.92 -2.42
C SER A 166 16.46 -16.70 -1.81
N ARG A 167 15.88 -16.08 -0.76
CA ARG A 167 16.52 -14.97 -0.02
C ARG A 167 17.79 -15.36 0.73
N HIS A 168 17.98 -16.64 1.08
CA HIS A 168 19.24 -17.11 1.66
C HIS A 168 20.35 -17.29 0.62
N HIS A 169 20.02 -17.51 -0.66
CA HIS A 169 21.01 -17.74 -1.70
C HIS A 169 21.60 -16.45 -2.30
N GLU A 170 20.91 -15.32 -2.20
CA GLU A 170 21.45 -13.99 -2.58
C GLU A 170 22.32 -13.36 -1.48
N ASN A 171 22.15 -13.73 -0.20
CA ASN A 171 22.96 -13.21 0.91
C ASN A 171 24.25 -14.02 1.19
N MET A 172 24.57 -15.02 0.38
CA MET A 172 25.82 -15.80 0.48
C MET A 172 26.72 -15.65 -0.77
N LYS A 173 26.56 -14.54 -1.50
CA LYS A 173 27.42 -14.14 -2.64
C LYS A 173 28.06 -12.75 -2.47
N ILE A 174 28.13 -12.24 -1.23
CA ILE A 174 28.91 -11.05 -0.87
C ILE A 174 29.95 -11.46 0.17
#